data_AF-A0A6M1NXA6-F1
#
_entry.id   AF-A0A6M1NXA6-F1
#
_cell.length_a   1.000
_cell.length_b   1.000
_cell.length_c   1.000
_cell.angle_alpha   90.00
_cell.angle_beta   90.00
_cell.angle_gamma   90.00
#
_symmetry.space_group_name_H-M   'P 1'
#
loop_
_entity.id
_entity.type
_entity.pdbx_description
1 polymer ?
#
loop_
_entity_poly.entity_id
_entity_poly.type
_entity_poly.pdbx_seq_one_letter_code
_entity_poly.pdbx_strand_id
1 'polypeptide(L)'
;MAEQYIDRENLLIIREKLWQIANQKHITLEDIVDRTGFSYSQVYRIIRGTNNISVSGLLEVCRALEVQPKEIFSFTLNIPNYLPTRKNRK
;
A
#
# COMPACT_ATOMS: atom_id res chain seq x y z
N MET A 1 18.66 -15.32 8.00
CA MET A 1 17.83 -14.86 6.87
C MET A 1 18.05 -13.36 6.73
N ALA A 2 18.25 -12.83 5.53
CA ALA A 2 18.35 -11.38 5.36
C ALA A 2 17.03 -10.73 5.79
N GLU A 3 17.10 -9.62 6.53
CA GLU A 3 15.89 -8.87 6.87
C GLU A 3 15.23 -8.36 5.60
N GLN A 4 13.90 -8.43 5.56
CA GLN A 4 13.13 -7.90 4.44
C GLN A 4 13.28 -6.38 4.42
N TYR A 5 13.64 -5.83 3.26
CA TYR A 5 13.61 -4.38 3.06
C TYR A 5 12.17 -3.85 3.18
N ILE A 6 12.01 -2.74 3.92
CA ILE A 6 10.73 -2.04 4.10
C ILE A 6 10.95 -0.56 3.83
N ASP A 7 10.32 -0.04 2.77
CA ASP A 7 10.27 1.38 2.47
C ASP A 7 9.20 2.06 3.34
N ARG A 8 9.60 2.45 4.55
CA ARG A 8 8.66 2.98 5.56
C ARG A 8 8.03 4.31 5.14
N GLU A 9 8.77 5.16 4.43
CA GLU A 9 8.31 6.49 4.01
C GLU A 9 7.19 6.38 2.99
N ASN A 10 7.41 5.62 1.91
CA ASN A 10 6.39 5.48 0.87
C ASN A 10 5.20 4.61 1.33
N LEU A 11 5.43 3.63 2.21
CA LEU A 11 4.34 2.87 2.83
C LEU A 11 3.44 3.75 3.70
N LEU A 12 4.00 4.75 4.40
CA LEU A 12 3.20 5.70 5.18
C LEU A 12 2.28 6.50 4.26
N ILE A 13 2.81 7.06 3.17
CA ILE A 13 2.03 7.82 2.18
C ILE A 13 0.87 7.00 1.61
N ILE A 14 1.14 5.73 1.24
CA ILE A 14 0.12 4.81 0.73
C ILE A 14 -1.00 4.60 1.77
N ARG A 15 -0.62 4.37 3.04
CA ARG A 15 -1.58 4.14 4.13
C ARG A 15 -2.42 5.36 4.46
N GLU A 16 -1.80 6.53 4.50
CA GLU A 16 -2.50 7.79 4.73
C GLU A 16 -3.56 8.02 3.66
N LYS A 17 -3.24 7.75 2.38
CA LYS A 17 -4.21 7.84 1.30
C LYS A 17 -5.35 6.84 1.41
N LEU A 18 -5.05 5.57 1.70
CA LEU A 18 -6.10 4.55 1.94
C LEU A 18 -7.05 5.01 3.05
N TRP A 19 -6.49 5.50 4.15
CA TRP A 19 -7.27 5.95 5.30
C TRP A 19 -8.07 7.22 5.00
N GLN A 20 -7.49 8.19 4.29
CA GLN A 20 -8.19 9.39 3.84
C GLN A 20 -9.40 9.04 2.98
N ILE A 21 -9.23 8.15 1.99
CA ILE A 21 -10.33 7.69 1.12
C ILE A 21 -11.40 6.95 1.92
N ALA A 22 -11.00 6.08 2.85
CA ALA A 22 -11.93 5.38 3.74
C ALA A 22 -12.78 6.38 4.55
N ASN A 23 -12.15 7.37 5.17
CA ASN A 23 -12.86 8.40 5.94
C ASN A 23 -13.79 9.26 5.07
N GLN A 24 -13.34 9.67 3.88
CA GLN A 24 -14.16 10.43 2.93
C GLN A 24 -15.40 9.68 2.48
N LYS A 25 -15.31 8.34 2.36
CA LYS A 25 -16.42 7.46 2.00
C LYS A 25 -17.20 6.94 3.21
N HIS A 26 -16.86 7.35 4.43
CA HIS A 26 -17.43 6.85 5.68
C HIS A 26 -17.35 5.32 5.84
N ILE A 27 -16.25 4.72 5.37
CA ILE A 27 -15.97 3.27 5.47
C ILE A 27 -15.06 3.02 6.67
N THR A 28 -15.51 2.19 7.61
CA THR A 28 -14.76 1.77 8.81
C THR A 28 -13.79 0.61 8.51
N LEU A 29 -12.94 0.25 9.48
CA LEU A 29 -12.07 -0.92 9.30
C LEU A 29 -12.89 -2.22 9.31
N GLU A 30 -13.97 -2.25 10.08
CA GLU A 30 -14.95 -3.33 10.18
C GLU A 30 -15.66 -3.53 8.83
N ASP A 31 -16.08 -2.45 8.16
CA ASP A 31 -16.64 -2.55 6.80
C ASP A 31 -15.65 -3.19 5.82
N ILE A 32 -14.36 -2.90 5.95
CA ILE A 32 -13.32 -3.47 5.08
C ILE A 32 -13.09 -4.94 5.43
N VAL A 33 -13.15 -5.31 6.71
CA VAL A 33 -13.17 -6.72 7.13
C VAL A 33 -14.32 -7.46 6.46
N ASP A 34 -15.54 -6.93 6.54
CA ASP A 34 -16.73 -7.56 5.98
C ASP A 34 -16.66 -7.66 4.44
N ARG A 35 -16.12 -6.63 3.77
CA ARG A 35 -15.98 -6.59 2.30
C ARG A 35 -14.87 -7.49 1.75
N THR A 36 -13.81 -7.73 2.52
CA THR A 36 -12.63 -8.50 2.06
C THR A 36 -12.58 -9.93 2.60
N GLY A 37 -13.30 -10.22 3.69
CA GLY A 37 -13.16 -11.47 4.44
C GLY A 37 -11.83 -11.61 5.18
N PHE A 38 -11.01 -10.55 5.26
CA PHE A 38 -9.77 -10.55 6.03
C PHE A 38 -10.04 -10.43 7.52
N SER A 39 -9.14 -10.95 8.34
CA SER A 39 -9.18 -10.66 9.78
C SER A 39 -8.96 -9.17 10.04
N TYR A 40 -9.54 -8.65 11.13
CA TYR A 40 -9.30 -7.27 11.57
C TYR A 40 -7.81 -6.94 11.69
N SER A 41 -6.98 -7.87 12.20
CA SER A 41 -5.54 -7.67 12.31
C SER A 41 -4.87 -7.51 10.95
N GLN A 42 -5.31 -8.25 9.92
CA GLN A 42 -4.79 -8.08 8.57
C GLN A 42 -5.19 -6.73 7.98
N VAL A 43 -6.46 -6.33 8.10
CA VAL A 43 -6.95 -5.03 7.64
C VAL A 43 -6.19 -3.90 8.34
N TYR A 44 -6.05 -3.98 9.67
CA TYR A 44 -5.28 -3.01 10.45
C TYR A 44 -3.82 -2.94 9.98
N ARG A 45 -3.15 -4.09 9.78
CA ARG A 45 -1.77 -4.12 9.28
C ARG A 45 -1.64 -3.46 7.91
N ILE A 46 -2.63 -3.62 7.04
CA ILE A 46 -2.61 -3.02 5.70
C ILE A 46 -2.80 -1.50 5.81
N ILE A 47 -3.84 -1.03 6.51
CA ILE A 47 -4.29 0.36 6.46
C ILE A 47 -3.61 1.26 7.51
N ARG A 48 -3.37 0.75 8.73
CA ARG A 48 -2.91 1.54 9.89
C ARG A 48 -1.60 1.06 10.50
N GLY A 49 -1.11 -0.12 10.11
CA GLY A 49 0.09 -0.74 10.67
C GLY A 49 1.41 -0.11 10.18
N THR A 50 2.51 -0.78 10.49
CA THR A 50 3.88 -0.39 10.08
C THR A 50 4.63 -1.49 9.31
N ASN A 51 4.05 -2.70 9.22
CA ASN A 51 4.65 -3.84 8.51
C ASN A 51 4.70 -3.62 7.00
N ASN A 52 5.45 -4.45 6.28
CA ASN A 52 5.28 -4.51 4.83
C ASN A 52 3.88 -5.07 4.48
N ILE A 53 3.35 -4.70 3.32
CA ILE A 53 2.06 -5.19 2.82
C ILE A 53 2.26 -5.89 1.49
N SER A 54 1.42 -6.88 1.20
CA SER A 54 1.40 -7.50 -0.13
C SER A 54 0.61 -6.63 -1.11
N VAL A 55 1.02 -6.66 -2.39
CA VAL A 55 0.26 -6.01 -3.47
C VAL A 55 -1.16 -6.59 -3.55
N SER A 56 -1.32 -7.91 -3.42
CA SER A 56 -2.65 -8.54 -3.44
C SER A 56 -3.56 -8.03 -2.32
N GLY A 57 -3.03 -7.89 -1.10
CA GLY A 57 -3.79 -7.33 0.03
C GLY A 57 -4.18 -5.88 -0.20
N LEU A 58 -3.26 -5.07 -0.74
CA LEU A 58 -3.56 -3.69 -1.13
C LEU A 58 -4.67 -3.62 -2.19
N LEU A 59 -4.60 -4.43 -3.24
CA LEU A 59 -5.61 -4.44 -4.31
C LEU A 59 -6.99 -4.87 -3.80
N GLU A 60 -7.05 -5.80 -2.85
CA GLU A 60 -8.31 -6.21 -2.23
C GLU A 60 -8.91 -5.07 -1.38
N VAL A 61 -8.09 -4.36 -0.62
CA VAL A 61 -8.53 -3.15 0.09
C VAL A 61 -8.97 -2.05 -0.89
N CYS A 62 -8.30 -1.87 -2.03
CA CYS A 62 -8.75 -0.93 -3.06
C CYS A 62 -10.14 -1.29 -3.60
N ARG A 63 -10.44 -2.58 -3.80
CA ARG A 63 -11.79 -3.04 -4.18
C ARG A 63 -12.80 -2.74 -3.09
N ALA A 64 -12.48 -3.07 -1.83
CA ALA A 64 -13.35 -2.80 -0.68
C ALA A 64 -13.64 -1.31 -0.50
N LEU A 65 -12.66 -0.45 -0.80
CA LEU A 65 -12.80 1.01 -0.80
C LEU A 65 -13.37 1.57 -2.11
N GLU A 66 -13.68 0.74 -3.10
CA GLU A 66 -14.21 1.13 -4.41
C GLU A 66 -13.35 2.22 -5.09
N VAL A 67 -12.03 2.03 -5.08
CA VAL A 67 -11.06 3.02 -5.58
C VAL A 67 -10.05 2.37 -6.53
N GLN A 68 -9.62 3.11 -7.56
CA GLN A 68 -8.59 2.60 -8.46
C GLN A 68 -7.20 2.70 -7.82
N PRO A 69 -6.32 1.69 -7.98
CA PRO A 69 -4.98 1.71 -7.38
C PRO A 69 -4.15 2.95 -7.77
N LYS A 70 -4.35 3.50 -8.97
CA LYS A 70 -3.65 4.72 -9.43
C LYS A 70 -3.86 5.91 -8.49
N GLU A 71 -5.00 5.99 -7.80
CA GLU A 71 -5.32 7.08 -6.88
C GLU A 71 -4.48 6.97 -5.60
N ILE A 72 -4.26 5.73 -5.14
CA ILE A 72 -3.35 5.42 -4.02
C ILE A 72 -1.91 5.73 -4.42
N PHE A 73 -1.47 5.29 -5.60
CA PHE A 73 -0.11 5.46 -6.09
C PHE A 73 0.19 6.83 -6.74
N SER A 74 -0.67 7.83 -6.56
CA SER A 74 -0.44 9.20 -7.06
C SER A 74 0.61 9.97 -6.24
N PHE A 75 1.86 9.49 -6.21
CA PHE A 75 3.00 10.13 -5.54
C PHE A 75 4.28 9.96 -6.37
N THR A 76 5.31 10.75 -6.07
CA THR A 76 6.58 10.77 -6.79
C THR A 76 7.68 10.12 -5.98
N LEU A 77 8.47 9.25 -6.61
CA LEU A 77 9.70 8.70 -6.05
C LEU A 77 10.91 9.50 -6.53
N ASN A 78 11.91 9.65 -5.65
CA ASN A 78 13.22 10.12 -6.08
C ASN A 78 13.95 8.97 -6.80
N ILE A 79 14.17 9.11 -8.10
CA ILE A 79 14.86 8.10 -8.91
C ILE A 79 16.32 8.53 -9.07
N PRO A 80 17.27 7.86 -8.42
CA PRO A 80 18.68 8.20 -8.58
C PRO A 80 19.17 7.81 -9.98
N ASN A 81 20.20 8.52 -10.45
CA ASN A 81 20.81 8.25 -11.75
C ASN A 81 21.78 7.07 -11.64
N TYR A 82 21.34 5.88 -12.06
CA TYR A 82 22.16 4.68 -12.05
C TYR A 82 23.08 4.60 -13.28
N LEU A 83 24.26 3.98 -13.11
CA LEU A 83 25.10 3.59 -14.23
C LEU A 83 24.35 2.67 -15.20
N PRO A 84 24.77 2.60 -16.49
CA PRO A 84 24.17 1.68 -17.46
C PRO A 84 24.07 0.25 -16.92
N THR A 85 22.99 -0.42 -17.32
CA THR A 85 22.75 -1.83 -16.95
C THR A 85 23.92 -2.69 -17.38
N ARG A 86 24.11 -3.84 -16.72
CA ARG A 86 25.25 -4.73 -17.00
C ARG A 86 25.38 -5.10 -18.48
N LYS A 87 24.28 -5.25 -19.20
CA LYS A 87 24.25 -5.56 -20.65
C LYS A 87 24.74 -4.40 -21.53
N ASN A 88 24.65 -3.17 -21.02
CA ASN A 88 24.98 -1.95 -21.73
C ASN A 88 26.34 -1.36 -21.30
N ARG A 89 27.08 -2.05 -20.42
CA ARG A 89 28.47 -1.71 -20.09
C ARG A 89 29.36 -2.32 -21.18
N LYS A 90 30.05 -1.47 -21.94
CA LYS A 90 31.14 -1.90 -22.84
C LYS A 90 32.32 -2.43 -22.03
#